data_AF-A0A7C1FBR5-F1
#
_entry.id   AF-A0A7C1FBR5-F1
#
_cell.length_a   1.000
_cell.length_b   1.000
_cell.length_c   1.000
_cell.angle_alpha   90.00
_cell.angle_beta   90.00
_cell.angle_gamma   90.00
#
_symmetry.space_group_name_H-M   'P 1'
#
loop_
_entity.id
_entity.type
_entity.pdbx_description
1 polymer ?
#
loop_
_entity_poly.entity_id
_entity_poly.type
_entity_poly.pdbx_seq_one_letter_code
_entity_poly.pdbx_strand_id
1 'polypeptide(L)'
;MDFLKVGIIGASGYTGGELIRLLSNHPKVEIFLLTAERQKGKSIEEVFPGFKGLKLPRLEPLDLSLISERADLYFLALPHKTSMEVAKALIQNGKRVIDLSTDFRLKDVEVYQR
;
A
#
# COMPACT_ATOMS: atom_id res chain seq x y z
N MET A 1 8.91 21.67 -4.03
CA MET A 1 7.58 21.13 -4.33
C MET A 1 7.26 20.16 -3.21
N ASP A 2 6.11 20.28 -2.58
CA ASP A 2 5.71 19.36 -1.52
C ASP A 2 5.25 18.05 -2.18
N PHE A 3 5.97 16.96 -1.89
CA PHE A 3 5.61 15.62 -2.35
C PHE A 3 4.57 15.04 -1.39
N LEU A 4 3.55 14.37 -1.93
CA LEU A 4 2.64 13.57 -1.13
C LEU A 4 3.33 12.26 -0.77
N LYS A 5 3.52 11.98 0.52
CA LYS A 5 4.12 10.71 0.97
C LYS A 5 3.07 9.62 0.96
N VAL A 6 3.36 8.52 0.28
CA VAL A 6 2.44 7.39 0.17
C VAL A 6 3.04 6.11 0.73
N GLY A 7 2.20 5.34 1.41
CA GLY A 7 2.48 3.97 1.81
C GLY A 7 1.74 2.98 0.91
N ILE A 8 2.41 1.90 0.51
CA ILE A 8 1.78 0.80 -0.25
C ILE A 8 1.80 -0.45 0.61
N ILE A 9 0.61 -0.89 1.01
CA ILE A 9 0.41 -2.09 1.82
C ILE A 9 0.14 -3.26 0.89
N GLY A 10 0.93 -4.34 0.99
CA GLY A 10 0.87 -5.45 0.03
C GLY A 10 1.70 -5.21 -1.23
N ALA A 11 2.81 -4.49 -1.10
CA ALA A 11 3.69 -4.05 -2.20
C ALA A 11 4.27 -5.18 -3.06
N SER A 12 4.44 -6.39 -2.50
CA SER A 12 5.01 -7.53 -3.21
C SER A 12 4.01 -8.29 -4.11
N GLY A 13 2.73 -7.92 -4.10
CA GLY A 13 1.73 -8.47 -5.03
C GLY A 13 1.78 -7.78 -6.40
N TYR A 14 1.17 -8.37 -7.43
CA TYR A 14 1.20 -7.78 -8.78
C TYR A 14 0.55 -6.40 -8.86
N THR A 15 -0.59 -6.19 -8.19
CA THR A 15 -1.23 -4.88 -8.08
C THR A 15 -0.32 -3.86 -7.38
N GLY A 16 0.38 -4.29 -6.33
CA GLY A 16 1.36 -3.46 -5.61
C GLY A 16 2.56 -3.09 -6.50
N GLY A 17 3.11 -4.06 -7.22
CA GLY A 17 4.19 -3.83 -8.19
C GLY A 17 3.78 -2.85 -9.29
N GLU A 18 2.59 -3.00 -9.86
CA GLU A 18 2.11 -2.09 -10.89
C GLU A 18 1.88 -0.67 -10.37
N LEU A 19 1.36 -0.55 -9.15
CA LEU A 19 1.24 0.73 -8.47
C LEU A 19 2.61 1.38 -8.24
N ILE A 20 3.63 0.62 -7.83
CA ILE A 20 5.01 1.11 -7.70
C ILE A 20 5.52 1.61 -9.04
N ARG A 21 5.31 0.86 -10.13
CA ARG A 21 5.72 1.25 -11.49
C ARG A 21 5.12 2.60 -11.90
N LEU A 22 3.83 2.80 -11.64
CA LEU A 22 3.13 4.04 -11.94
C LEU A 22 3.61 5.19 -11.06
N LEU A 23 3.63 5.00 -9.73
CA LEU A 23 3.94 6.07 -8.77
C LEU A 23 5.41 6.48 -8.78
N SER A 24 6.33 5.58 -9.15
CA SER A 24 7.77 5.92 -9.30
C SER A 24 8.02 6.96 -10.39
N ASN A 25 7.08 7.16 -11.31
CA ASN A 25 7.15 8.17 -12.37
C ASN A 25 6.25 9.38 -12.10
N HIS A 26 5.59 9.45 -10.94
CA HIS A 26 4.63 10.51 -10.64
C HIS A 26 5.33 11.73 -10.01
N PRO A 27 5.25 12.94 -10.62
CA PRO A 27 6.10 14.08 -10.25
C PRO A 27 5.79 14.71 -8.88
N LYS A 28 4.73 14.28 -8.22
CA LYS A 28 4.26 14.83 -6.92
C LYS A 28 4.06 13.77 -5.83
N VAL A 29 4.55 12.55 -6.05
CA VAL A 29 4.39 11.45 -5.09
C VAL A 29 5.76 10.92 -4.72
N GLU A 30 5.94 10.63 -3.43
CA GLU A 30 7.08 9.91 -2.90
C GLU A 30 6.59 8.59 -2.29
N ILE A 31 7.08 7.46 -2.81
CA ILE A 31 6.83 6.15 -2.19
C ILE A 31 7.70 6.05 -0.94
N PHE A 32 7.09 6.31 0.21
CA PHE A 32 7.80 6.42 1.49
C PHE A 32 7.83 5.10 2.27
N LEU A 33 6.86 4.22 2.00
CA LEU A 33 6.67 2.98 2.73
C LEU A 33 6.18 1.88 1.80
N LEU A 34 6.75 0.68 1.93
CA LEU A 34 6.29 -0.54 1.25
C LEU A 34 6.19 -1.68 2.27
N THR A 35 5.04 -2.34 2.37
CA THR A 35 4.89 -3.50 3.26
C THR A 35 4.67 -4.80 2.52
N ALA A 36 5.22 -5.89 3.05
CA ALA A 36 4.96 -7.25 2.60
C ALA A 36 5.31 -8.28 3.69
N GLU A 37 4.37 -9.13 4.09
CA GLU A 37 4.61 -10.13 5.13
C GLU A 37 5.59 -11.23 4.70
N ARG A 38 5.38 -11.79 3.51
CA ARG A 38 6.17 -12.94 3.02
C ARG A 38 7.56 -12.56 2.52
N GLN A 39 7.76 -11.29 2.16
CA GLN A 39 8.99 -10.78 1.55
C GLN A 39 9.65 -9.68 2.41
N LYS A 40 9.29 -9.58 3.69
CA LYS A 40 9.86 -8.59 4.62
C LYS A 40 11.39 -8.68 4.67
N GLY A 41 12.03 -7.52 4.76
CA GLY A 41 13.48 -7.34 4.75
C GLY A 41 14.09 -7.24 3.35
N LYS A 42 13.42 -7.74 2.30
CA LYS A 42 13.92 -7.67 0.92
C LYS A 42 13.69 -6.28 0.32
N SER A 43 14.52 -5.90 -0.64
CA SER A 43 14.22 -4.80 -1.53
C SER A 43 13.15 -5.23 -2.54
N ILE A 44 12.48 -4.26 -3.16
CA ILE A 44 11.48 -4.57 -4.20
C ILE A 44 12.13 -5.15 -5.47
N GLU A 45 13.38 -4.80 -5.77
CA GLU A 45 14.13 -5.37 -6.91
C GLU A 45 14.46 -6.86 -6.72
N GLU A 46 14.60 -7.33 -5.47
CA GLU A 46 14.73 -8.75 -5.16
C GLU A 46 13.42 -9.53 -5.46
N VAL A 47 12.27 -8.86 -5.41
CA VAL A 47 10.96 -9.44 -5.74
C VAL A 47 10.64 -9.30 -7.23
N PHE A 48 10.92 -8.13 -7.78
CA PHE A 48 10.65 -7.75 -9.17
C PHE A 48 11.90 -7.11 -9.78
N PRO A 49 12.74 -7.87 -10.50
CA PRO A 49 14.02 -7.38 -11.04
C PRO A 49 13.91 -6.14 -11.94
N GLY A 50 12.75 -5.88 -12.53
CA GLY A 50 12.48 -4.69 -13.35
C GLY A 50 12.54 -3.35 -12.61
N PHE A 51 12.55 -3.34 -11.27
CA PHE A 51 12.71 -2.11 -10.47
C PHE A 51 14.17 -1.79 -10.12
N LYS A 52 15.13 -2.53 -10.67
CA LYS A 52 16.55 -2.31 -10.42
C LYS A 52 16.95 -0.86 -10.70
N GLY A 53 17.63 -0.24 -9.74
CA GLY A 53 18.09 1.16 -9.84
C GLY A 53 17.09 2.21 -9.36
N LEU A 54 15.85 1.82 -9.03
CA LEU A 54 14.93 2.71 -8.32
C LEU A 54 15.30 2.79 -6.84
N LYS A 55 15.36 4.00 -6.29
CA LYS A 55 15.58 4.24 -4.86
C LYS A 55 14.25 4.09 -4.11
N LEU A 56 13.86 2.86 -3.83
CA LEU A 56 12.63 2.52 -3.11
C LEU A 56 12.96 1.98 -1.71
N PRO A 57 12.07 2.19 -0.72
CA PRO A 57 12.27 1.64 0.62
C PRO A 57 12.24 0.10 0.59
N ARG A 58 12.90 -0.53 1.57
CA ARG A 58 12.80 -1.98 1.75
C ARG A 58 11.40 -2.38 2.21
N LEU A 59 11.01 -3.61 1.90
CA LEU A 59 9.76 -4.20 2.35
C LEU A 59 9.83 -4.43 3.86
N GLU A 60 8.88 -3.87 4.59
CA GLU A 60 8.75 -4.07 6.04
C GLU A 60 7.46 -4.83 6.40
N PRO A 61 7.37 -5.44 7.58
CA PRO A 61 6.11 -6.02 8.06
C PRO A 61 5.03 -4.95 8.24
N LEU A 62 3.77 -5.37 8.20
CA LEU A 62 2.63 -4.50 8.49
C LEU A 62 2.47 -4.34 10.00
N ASP A 63 3.05 -3.27 10.55
CA ASP A 63 2.81 -2.84 11.94
C ASP A 63 2.16 -1.45 11.96
N LEU A 64 0.83 -1.43 12.06
CA LEU A 64 0.04 -0.20 12.03
C LEU A 64 0.42 0.81 13.12
N SER A 65 0.93 0.35 14.27
CA SER A 65 1.36 1.24 15.35
C SER A 65 2.60 2.05 14.97
N LEU A 66 3.47 1.49 14.11
CA LEU A 66 4.71 2.10 13.67
C LEU A 66 4.55 2.85 12.34
N ILE A 67 3.65 2.37 11.47
CA ILE A 67 3.59 2.88 10.10
C ILE A 67 2.56 3.97 9.86
N SER A 68 1.51 4.10 10.68
CA SER A 68 0.37 4.98 10.40
C SER A 68 0.76 6.46 10.29
N GLU A 69 1.79 6.90 11.02
CA GLU A 69 2.22 8.31 11.00
C GLU A 69 3.28 8.62 9.94
N ARG A 70 3.73 7.62 9.18
CA ARG A 70 4.87 7.77 8.26
C ARG A 70 4.48 8.28 6.87
N ALA A 71 3.20 8.19 6.48
CA ALA A 71 2.72 8.65 5.19
C ALA A 71 1.37 9.38 5.31
N ASP A 72 1.05 10.18 4.30
CA ASP A 72 -0.17 10.99 4.24
C ASP A 72 -1.37 10.22 3.66
N LEU A 73 -1.05 9.22 2.83
CA LEU A 73 -2.02 8.40 2.10
C LEU A 73 -1.51 6.97 1.97
N TYR A 74 -2.41 6.01 2.08
CA TYR A 74 -2.09 4.58 2.01
C TYR A 74 -2.88 3.90 0.91
N PHE A 75 -2.19 3.18 0.04
CA PHE A 75 -2.80 2.25 -0.91
C PHE A 75 -2.84 0.85 -0.31
N LEU A 76 -3.99 0.18 -0.42
CA LEU A 76 -4.14 -1.20 0.01
C LEU A 76 -4.22 -2.11 -1.22
N ALA A 77 -3.16 -2.88 -1.44
CA ALA A 77 -3.05 -3.94 -2.44
C ALA A 77 -3.12 -5.32 -1.77
N LEU A 78 -4.10 -5.47 -0.88
CA LEU A 78 -4.30 -6.65 -0.05
C LEU A 78 -5.42 -7.55 -0.59
N PRO A 79 -5.45 -8.84 -0.21
CA PRO A 79 -6.63 -9.67 -0.38
C PRO A 79 -7.86 -9.05 0.28
N HIS A 80 -9.04 -9.41 -0.24
CA HIS A 80 -10.32 -9.01 0.34
C HIS A 80 -10.44 -9.44 1.81
N LYS A 81 -11.27 -8.74 2.60
CA LYS A 81 -11.41 -8.79 4.07
C LYS A 81 -10.19 -8.30 4.86
N THR A 82 -8.96 -8.65 4.47
CA THR A 82 -7.76 -8.10 5.11
C THR A 82 -7.66 -6.58 4.89
N SER A 83 -8.09 -6.10 3.72
CA SER A 83 -8.10 -4.67 3.43
C SER A 83 -9.02 -3.87 4.36
N MET A 84 -10.18 -4.41 4.73
CA MET A 84 -11.13 -3.74 5.64
C MET A 84 -10.54 -3.42 7.01
N GLU A 85 -9.86 -4.39 7.63
CA GLU A 85 -9.28 -4.21 8.97
C GLU A 85 -8.18 -3.13 8.96
N VAL A 86 -7.33 -3.18 7.95
CA VAL A 86 -6.23 -2.21 7.76
C VAL A 86 -6.77 -0.82 7.44
N ALA A 87 -7.74 -0.72 6.54
CA ALA A 87 -8.38 0.54 6.19
C ALA A 87 -9.02 1.20 7.43
N LYS A 88 -9.76 0.42 8.23
CA LYS A 88 -10.41 0.90 9.46
C LYS A 88 -9.40 1.53 10.41
N ALA A 89 -8.29 0.82 10.68
CA ALA A 89 -7.27 1.32 11.60
C ALA A 89 -6.59 2.61 11.08
N LEU A 90 -6.26 2.67 9.79
CA LEU A 90 -5.66 3.87 9.18
C LEU A 90 -6.60 5.06 9.21
N ILE A 91 -7.88 4.86 8.90
CA ILE A 91 -8.91 5.92 8.94
C ILE A 91 -9.12 6.42 10.38
N GLN A 92 -9.12 5.52 11.37
CA GLN A 92 -9.21 5.89 12.79
C GLN A 92 -8.01 6.75 13.23
N ASN A 93 -6.84 6.57 12.62
CA ASN A 93 -5.67 7.42 12.80
C ASN A 93 -5.67 8.68 11.91
N GLY A 94 -6.80 9.02 11.28
CA GLY A 94 -6.94 10.22 10.44
C GLY A 94 -6.23 10.14 9.09
N LYS A 95 -5.84 8.95 8.63
CA LYS A 95 -5.12 8.75 7.36
C LYS A 95 -6.10 8.55 6.20
N ARG A 96 -5.66 8.96 5.00
CA ARG A 96 -6.41 8.71 3.76
C ARG A 96 -6.04 7.34 3.21
N VAL A 97 -7.05 6.62 2.72
CA VAL A 97 -6.90 5.25 2.21
C VAL A 97 -7.47 5.15 0.80
N ILE A 98 -6.72 4.51 -0.09
CA ILE A 98 -7.19 4.05 -1.41
C ILE A 98 -7.12 2.52 -1.40
N ASP A 99 -8.27 1.87 -1.27
CA ASP A 99 -8.36 0.41 -1.33
C ASP A 99 -8.49 -0.06 -2.78
N LEU A 100 -7.56 -0.93 -3.22
CA LEU A 100 -7.60 -1.54 -4.56
C LEU A 100 -8.36 -2.88 -4.55
N SER A 101 -8.74 -3.39 -3.38
CA SER A 101 -9.58 -4.56 -3.22
C SER A 101 -11.04 -4.28 -3.63
N THR A 102 -11.92 -5.25 -3.41
CA THR A 102 -13.36 -5.13 -3.65
C THR A 102 -14.15 -4.67 -2.42
N ASP A 103 -13.51 -4.59 -1.25
CA ASP A 103 -14.17 -4.51 0.05
C ASP A 103 -15.06 -3.28 0.24
N PHE A 104 -14.66 -2.13 -0.31
CA PHE A 104 -15.41 -0.87 -0.19
C PHE A 104 -16.08 -0.41 -1.49
N ARG A 105 -16.16 -1.28 -2.51
CA ARG A 105 -16.75 -0.90 -3.81
C ARG A 105 -18.28 -0.87 -3.79
N LEU A 106 -18.89 -1.76 -3.00
CA LEU A 106 -20.34 -1.90 -2.90
C LEU A 106 -20.87 -1.14 -1.69
N LYS A 107 -21.95 -0.38 -1.89
CA LYS A 107 -22.63 0.36 -0.81
C LYS A 107 -23.64 -0.49 -0.07
N ASP A 108 -24.19 -1.50 -0.74
CA ASP A 108 -25.21 -2.40 -0.20
C ASP A 108 -24.53 -3.62 0.42
N VAL A 109 -24.75 -3.79 1.73
CA VAL A 109 -24.21 -4.89 2.53
C VAL A 109 -24.76 -6.24 2.07
N GLU A 110 -26.04 -6.30 1.69
CA GLU A 110 -26.66 -7.55 1.22
C GLU A 110 -26.10 -7.97 -0.13
N VAL A 111 -25.79 -7.01 -1.01
CA VAL A 111 -25.12 -7.31 -2.29
C VAL A 111 -23.68 -7.75 -2.05
N TYR A 112 -22.97 -7.15 -1.08
CA TYR A 112 -21.61 -7.56 -0.74
C TYR A 112 -21.51 -9.00 -0.19
N GLN A 113 -22.54 -9.50 0.48
CA GLN A 113 -22.54 -10.82 1.12
C GLN A 113 -22.89 -11.99 0.18
N ARG A 114 -23.37 -11.71 -1.03
CA ARG A 114 -23.75 -12.73 -2.04
C ARG A 114 -22.55 -13.11 -2.89
#